data_AF-A0A7W1J795-F1
#
_entry.id   AF-A0A7W1J795-F1
#
_cell.length_a   1.000
_cell.length_b   1.000
_cell.length_c   1.000
_cell.angle_alpha   90.00
_cell.angle_beta   90.00
_cell.angle_gamma   90.00
#
_symmetry.space_group_name_H-M   'P 1'
#
loop_
_entity.id
_entity.type
_entity.pdbx_description
1 polymer ?
#
loop_
_entity_poly.entity_id
_entity_poly.type
_entity_poly.pdbx_seq_one_letter_code
_entity_poly.pdbx_strand_id
1 'polypeptide(L)'
;MIPCPTCEFVNPLGTRFCRSCGGKLDLKMSQVTGSIKNLKEQNRADQISSLGRSIFSLSAFLFIFTIVVRVMVVPAMPIADLPPAQVDALLPKDGPAMTSTLPLSEFKRMSWRRDHASTILSGLGVDVVQLNTWQAALAASQKPDGSFPGDDPLAATGLATLALQAYPQDGSVIGAAAKARPWLQTQMADLTHSTPLARTLGMAALIDAEEITPGTLNSFSMYLRDGKAAAWQAFTIPLFNAKDRPTDLILLRKSLAGDVWANVFDALLGRAPTIDPKSYFTDAAKALKTGEVRLAWTFASWQLAAAPKDLTETIAAWSRTAPAPVDADTMAKCGPLAATAVAVLTIASPARIPPLWLQPR
;
A
#
# COMPACT_ATOMS: atom_id res chain seq x y z
N MET A 1 8.96 17.98 -55.54
CA MET A 1 9.92 17.58 -56.59
C MET A 1 9.21 16.65 -57.57
N ILE A 2 9.67 16.51 -58.82
CA ILE A 2 9.03 15.67 -59.85
C ILE A 2 9.99 14.55 -60.30
N PRO A 3 9.64 13.27 -60.16
CA PRO A 3 10.44 12.17 -60.69
C PRO A 3 10.34 12.12 -62.22
N CYS A 4 11.47 11.86 -62.88
CA CYS A 4 11.48 11.64 -64.33
C CYS A 4 10.82 10.30 -64.67
N PRO A 5 9.87 10.22 -65.61
CA PRO A 5 9.26 8.94 -65.98
C PRO A 5 10.24 7.99 -66.69
N THR A 6 11.35 8.50 -67.19
CA THR A 6 12.32 7.71 -67.96
C THR A 6 13.44 7.14 -67.08
N CYS A 7 13.96 7.91 -66.13
CA CYS A 7 15.10 7.50 -65.30
C CYS A 7 14.86 7.66 -63.80
N GLU A 8 13.64 7.99 -63.38
CA GLU A 8 13.21 8.18 -61.98
C GLU A 8 13.95 9.27 -61.19
N PHE A 9 14.90 9.98 -61.81
CA PHE A 9 15.63 11.06 -61.17
C PHE A 9 14.68 12.19 -60.71
N VAL A 10 14.84 12.62 -59.46
CA VAL A 10 13.95 13.58 -58.80
C VAL A 10 14.40 15.01 -59.10
N ASN A 11 13.62 15.74 -59.90
CA ASN A 11 13.94 17.09 -60.35
C ASN A 11 13.21 18.18 -59.53
N PRO A 12 13.82 19.38 -59.37
CA PRO A 12 13.15 20.51 -58.73
C PRO A 12 11.94 20.98 -59.55
N LEU A 13 10.94 21.56 -58.87
CA LEU A 13 9.75 22.10 -59.53
C LEU A 13 10.15 23.25 -60.47
N GLY A 14 9.67 23.24 -61.72
CA GLY A 14 9.92 24.29 -62.73
C GLY A 14 10.89 23.92 -63.86
N THR A 15 11.59 22.78 -63.79
CA THR A 15 12.44 22.30 -64.89
C THR A 15 11.61 21.60 -65.96
N ARG A 16 11.74 22.02 -67.24
CA ARG A 16 11.04 21.40 -68.39
C ARG A 16 11.66 20.08 -68.87
N PHE A 17 12.91 19.84 -68.52
CA PHE A 17 13.68 18.65 -68.89
C PHE A 17 14.37 18.06 -67.66
N CYS A 18 14.54 16.74 -67.65
CA CYS A 18 15.24 16.04 -66.59
C CYS A 18 16.72 16.40 -66.61
N ARG A 19 17.28 16.78 -65.46
CA ARG A 19 18.70 17.16 -65.33
C ARG A 19 19.68 15.99 -65.47
N SER A 20 19.19 14.75 -65.33
CA SER A 20 20.01 13.54 -65.49
C SER A 20 19.98 13.04 -66.95
N CYS A 21 18.83 12.62 -67.46
CA CYS A 21 18.73 12.02 -68.80
C CYS A 21 18.31 12.98 -69.94
N GLY A 22 18.00 14.25 -69.66
CA GLY A 22 17.54 15.22 -70.65
C GLY A 22 16.10 15.05 -71.15
N GLY A 23 15.39 13.98 -70.75
CA GLY A 23 14.01 13.71 -71.16
C GLY A 23 13.03 14.82 -70.75
N LYS A 24 12.05 15.13 -71.62
CA LYS A 24 11.03 16.15 -71.35
C LYS A 24 10.10 15.69 -70.22
N LEU A 25 9.91 16.54 -69.22
CA LEU A 25 9.02 16.26 -68.10
C LEU A 25 7.63 16.79 -68.45
N ASP A 26 6.66 15.88 -68.60
CA ASP A 26 5.28 16.26 -68.91
C ASP A 26 4.54 16.59 -67.62
N LEU A 27 4.51 17.89 -67.29
CA LEU A 27 3.94 18.39 -66.04
C LEU A 27 2.45 18.62 -66.20
N LYS A 28 1.64 17.67 -65.72
CA LYS A 28 0.20 17.90 -65.56
C LYS A 28 0.00 18.92 -64.43
N MET A 29 -0.78 19.97 -64.69
CA MET A 29 -1.07 21.03 -63.70
C MET A 29 -1.55 20.48 -62.35
N SER A 30 -2.27 19.34 -62.35
CA SER A 30 -2.71 18.65 -61.14
C SER A 30 -1.57 18.19 -60.22
N GLN A 31 -0.42 17.81 -60.78
CA GLN A 31 0.76 17.39 -60.00
C GLN A 31 1.47 18.58 -59.35
N VAL A 32 1.43 19.75 -59.99
CA VAL A 32 1.98 21.00 -59.43
C VAL A 32 1.12 21.46 -58.25
N THR A 33 -0.21 21.41 -58.38
CA THR A 33 -1.12 21.79 -57.28
C THR A 33 -0.99 20.85 -56.09
N GLY A 34 -0.88 19.53 -56.34
CA GLY A 34 -0.64 18.55 -55.28
C GLY A 34 0.69 18.77 -54.54
N SER A 35 1.75 19.12 -55.26
CA SER A 35 3.06 19.41 -54.67
C SER A 35 3.05 20.67 -53.79
N ILE A 36 2.34 21.72 -54.20
CA ILE A 36 2.19 22.96 -53.40
C ILE A 36 1.38 22.68 -52.12
N LYS A 37 0.33 21.86 -52.21
CA LYS A 37 -0.47 21.49 -51.04
C LYS A 37 0.35 20.70 -50.02
N ASN A 38 1.10 19.69 -50.47
CA ASN A 38 1.97 18.90 -49.60
C ASN A 38 3.09 19.74 -48.96
N LEU A 39 3.68 20.68 -49.71
CA LEU A 39 4.71 21.57 -49.16
C LEU A 39 4.13 22.55 -48.12
N LYS A 40 2.92 23.07 -48.35
CA LYS A 40 2.21 23.91 -47.37
C LYS A 40 1.86 23.12 -46.11
N GLU A 41 1.45 21.87 -46.23
CA GLU A 41 1.14 20.99 -45.09
C GLU A 41 2.41 20.65 -44.29
N GLN A 42 3.52 20.32 -44.94
CA GLN A 42 4.81 20.09 -44.27
C GLN A 42 5.33 21.35 -43.56
N ASN A 43 5.36 22.50 -44.24
CA ASN A 43 5.81 23.74 -43.63
C ASN A 43 4.94 24.16 -42.43
N ARG A 44 3.63 23.87 -42.46
CA ARG A 44 2.73 24.12 -41.34
C ARG A 44 3.04 23.21 -40.15
N ALA A 45 3.36 21.93 -40.38
CA ALA A 45 3.77 21.00 -39.33
C ALA A 45 5.09 21.44 -38.67
N ASP A 46 6.07 21.90 -39.46
CA ASP A 46 7.36 22.40 -38.95
C ASP A 46 7.20 23.70 -38.15
N GLN A 47 6.33 24.61 -38.60
CA GLN A 47 6.00 25.82 -37.83
C GLN A 47 5.31 25.50 -36.50
N ILE A 48 4.38 24.54 -36.47
CA ILE A 48 3.70 24.14 -35.23
C ILE A 48 4.69 23.47 -34.25
N SER A 49 5.58 22.61 -34.75
CA SER A 49 6.55 21.93 -33.90
C SER A 49 7.61 22.87 -33.30
N SER A 50 8.04 23.88 -34.06
CA SER A 50 8.99 24.90 -33.56
C SER A 50 8.35 25.81 -32.51
N LEU A 51 7.09 26.23 -32.70
CA LEU A 51 6.32 26.95 -31.68
C LEU A 51 6.15 26.15 -30.39
N GLY A 52 5.86 24.84 -30.49
CA GLY A 52 5.70 23.96 -29.33
C GLY A 52 6.97 23.81 -28.50
N ARG A 53 8.14 23.73 -29.14
CA ARG A 53 9.44 23.62 -28.43
C ARG A 53 9.78 24.88 -27.65
N SER A 54 9.47 26.06 -28.19
CA SER A 54 9.71 27.34 -27.51
C SER A 54 8.81 27.55 -26.30
N ILE A 55 7.54 27.12 -26.35
CA ILE A 55 6.62 27.24 -25.21
C ILE A 55 7.05 26.29 -24.07
N PHE A 56 7.47 25.07 -24.41
CA PHE A 56 7.91 24.11 -23.41
C PHE A 56 9.20 24.56 -22.70
N SER A 57 10.19 25.07 -23.45
CA SER A 57 11.43 25.57 -22.85
C SER A 57 11.20 26.80 -21.97
N LEU A 58 10.34 27.74 -22.39
CA LEU A 58 9.98 28.89 -21.58
C LEU A 58 9.25 28.49 -20.30
N SER A 59 8.32 27.53 -20.38
CA SER A 59 7.57 27.04 -19.21
C SER A 59 8.50 26.32 -18.22
N ALA A 60 9.42 25.49 -18.72
CA ALA A 60 10.41 24.81 -17.88
C ALA A 60 11.35 25.82 -17.19
N PHE A 61 11.78 26.86 -17.91
CA PHE A 61 12.61 27.93 -17.35
C PHE A 61 11.87 28.68 -16.23
N LEU A 62 10.62 29.09 -16.46
CA LEU A 62 9.81 29.78 -15.44
C LEU A 62 9.56 28.91 -14.21
N PHE A 63 9.33 27.60 -14.40
CA PHE A 63 9.14 26.66 -13.29
C PHE A 63 10.41 26.52 -12.44
N ILE A 64 11.57 26.31 -13.06
CA ILE A 64 12.86 26.22 -12.36
C ILE A 64 13.16 27.54 -11.64
N PHE A 65 12.96 28.68 -12.30
CA PHE A 65 13.15 30.00 -11.70
C PHE A 65 12.27 30.18 -10.47
N THR A 66 10.99 29.77 -10.54
CA THR A 66 10.06 29.85 -9.40
C THR A 66 10.52 28.98 -8.23
N ILE A 67 11.05 27.78 -8.49
CA ILE A 67 11.61 26.92 -7.44
C ILE A 67 12.83 27.58 -6.78
N VAL A 68 13.76 28.10 -7.57
CA VAL A 68 14.98 28.74 -7.06
C VAL A 68 14.62 29.96 -6.20
N VAL A 69 13.72 30.82 -6.69
CA VAL A 69 13.22 31.97 -5.91
C VAL A 69 12.55 31.51 -4.62
N ARG A 70 11.74 30.45 -4.66
CA ARG A 70 11.10 29.90 -3.45
C ARG A 70 12.13 29.38 -2.44
N VAL A 71 13.20 28.73 -2.88
CA VAL A 71 14.23 28.18 -1.99
C VAL A 71 15.13 29.27 -1.42
N MET A 72 15.44 30.33 -2.19
CA MET A 72 16.38 31.37 -1.77
C MET A 72 15.75 32.55 -1.06
N VAL A 73 14.54 32.95 -1.44
CA VAL A 73 13.91 34.19 -0.95
C VAL A 73 12.88 33.92 0.13
N VAL A 74 12.18 32.77 0.07
CA VAL A 74 11.19 32.42 1.08
C VAL A 74 11.95 31.76 2.25
N PRO A 75 12.06 32.42 3.41
CA PRO A 75 12.64 31.77 4.58
C PRO A 75 11.85 30.49 4.86
N ALA A 76 12.53 29.46 5.38
CA ALA A 76 11.88 28.24 5.81
C ALA A 76 10.64 28.62 6.62
N MET A 77 9.46 28.14 6.21
CA MET A 77 8.24 28.43 6.97
C MET A 77 8.55 28.11 8.43
N PRO A 78 8.33 29.05 9.36
CA PRO A 78 8.50 28.74 10.77
C PRO A 78 7.71 27.47 11.01
N ILE A 79 8.34 26.49 11.66
CA ILE A 79 7.64 25.27 12.09
C ILE A 79 6.38 25.78 12.75
N ALA A 80 5.22 25.43 12.18
CA ALA A 80 3.97 25.92 12.67
C ALA A 80 3.95 25.54 14.15
N ASP A 81 3.98 26.55 15.01
CA ASP A 81 3.83 26.41 16.46
C ASP A 81 2.36 26.08 16.70
N LEU A 82 1.97 24.92 16.16
CA LEU A 82 0.70 24.32 16.39
C LEU A 82 0.78 23.94 17.86
N PRO A 83 -0.09 24.53 18.71
CA PRO A 83 -0.20 24.03 20.07
C PRO A 83 -0.36 22.51 19.97
N PRO A 84 0.36 21.72 20.77
CA PRO A 84 0.30 20.26 20.71
C PRO A 84 -1.17 19.89 20.65
N ALA A 85 -1.56 19.13 19.61
CA ALA A 85 -2.95 18.77 19.38
C ALA A 85 -3.50 18.25 20.72
N GLN A 86 -4.41 19.01 21.33
CA GLN A 86 -4.99 18.63 22.61
C GLN A 86 -5.94 17.48 22.30
N VAL A 87 -5.39 16.26 22.28
CA VAL A 87 -6.14 15.01 22.08
C VAL A 87 -7.28 14.92 23.12
N ASP A 88 -7.08 15.52 24.28
CA ASP A 88 -8.05 15.69 25.36
C ASP A 88 -9.34 16.44 24.95
N ALA A 89 -9.31 17.26 23.90
CA ALA A 89 -10.51 17.96 23.40
C ALA A 89 -11.34 17.09 22.44
N LEU A 90 -10.76 16.03 21.87
CA LEU A 90 -11.41 15.10 20.95
C LEU A 90 -11.85 13.79 21.62
N LEU A 91 -11.39 13.53 22.84
CA LEU A 91 -11.79 12.37 23.65
C LEU A 91 -12.81 12.79 24.73
N PRO A 92 -13.73 11.89 25.13
CA PRO A 92 -14.68 12.17 26.21
C PRO A 92 -13.94 12.51 27.52
N LYS A 93 -14.36 13.61 28.18
CA LYS A 93 -13.74 14.19 29.38
C LYS A 93 -13.67 13.28 30.61
N ASP A 94 -14.30 12.12 30.59
CA ASP A 94 -14.39 11.21 31.73
C ASP A 94 -13.35 10.07 31.69
N GLY A 95 -12.37 10.15 30.79
CA GLY A 95 -11.21 9.24 30.77
C GLY A 95 -10.03 9.74 31.62
N PRO A 96 -9.20 8.84 32.18
CA PRO A 96 -7.98 9.24 32.89
C PRO A 96 -7.06 10.03 31.95
N ALA A 97 -6.65 11.23 32.38
CA ALA A 97 -5.84 12.17 31.61
C ALA A 97 -4.57 11.50 31.03
N MET A 98 -4.36 11.60 29.71
CA MET A 98 -3.18 11.08 29.03
C MET A 98 -2.41 12.23 28.37
N THR A 99 -1.51 12.85 29.11
CA THR A 99 -0.39 13.60 28.53
C THR A 99 0.67 12.61 28.05
N SER A 100 0.57 12.16 26.79
CA SER A 100 1.69 11.51 26.10
C SER A 100 2.40 12.53 25.22
N THR A 101 3.50 13.09 25.73
CA THR A 101 4.40 14.01 25.02
C THR A 101 5.62 13.30 24.40
N LEU A 102 5.62 11.97 24.29
CA LEU A 102 6.80 11.22 23.87
C LEU A 102 6.80 10.88 22.37
N PRO A 103 7.91 11.12 21.65
CA PRO A 103 8.02 10.86 20.22
C PRO A 103 7.95 9.35 19.90
N LEU A 104 7.11 8.99 18.93
CA LEU A 104 6.86 7.63 18.43
C LEU A 104 8.12 6.90 17.89
N SER A 105 9.25 7.58 17.71
CA SER A 105 10.46 7.06 17.06
C SER A 105 11.33 6.13 17.92
N GLU A 106 11.05 6.00 19.22
CA GLU A 106 11.87 5.17 20.15
C GLU A 106 11.20 3.89 20.62
N PHE A 107 9.91 3.66 20.32
CA PHE A 107 9.22 2.47 20.79
C PHE A 107 9.37 1.28 19.84
N LYS A 108 9.84 0.16 20.40
CA LYS A 108 9.58 -1.15 19.81
C LYS A 108 8.06 -1.34 19.71
N ARG A 109 7.54 -1.67 18.54
CA ARG A 109 6.09 -1.69 18.23
C ARG A 109 5.27 -2.48 19.25
N MET A 110 5.82 -3.61 19.70
CA MET A 110 5.20 -4.49 20.69
C MET A 110 5.01 -3.83 22.05
N SER A 111 5.99 -3.03 22.51
CA SER A 111 5.87 -2.28 23.77
C SER A 111 4.76 -1.24 23.67
N TRP A 112 4.71 -0.49 22.56
CA TRP A 112 3.65 0.49 22.33
C TRP A 112 2.25 -0.15 22.36
N ARG A 113 2.08 -1.31 21.72
CA ARG A 113 0.79 -2.04 21.76
C ARG A 113 0.41 -2.47 23.16
N ARG A 114 1.36 -3.00 23.93
CA ARG A 114 1.11 -3.39 25.32
C ARG A 114 0.61 -2.19 26.14
N ASP A 115 1.23 -1.03 25.94
CA ASP A 115 0.97 0.13 26.78
C ASP A 115 -0.31 0.90 26.35
N HIS A 116 -0.74 0.79 25.08
CA HIS A 116 -1.85 1.60 24.55
C HIS A 116 -3.06 0.82 24.01
N ALA A 117 -2.93 -0.46 23.64
CA ALA A 117 -3.99 -1.14 22.90
C ALA A 117 -5.28 -1.31 23.72
N SER A 118 -5.18 -1.58 25.03
CA SER A 118 -6.35 -1.74 25.89
C SER A 118 -7.22 -0.47 25.91
N THR A 119 -6.59 0.70 26.04
CA THR A 119 -7.27 2.00 26.03
C THR A 119 -7.92 2.26 24.67
N ILE A 120 -7.19 2.05 23.57
CA ILE A 120 -7.71 2.27 22.21
C ILE A 120 -8.92 1.37 21.95
N LEU A 121 -8.79 0.06 22.19
CA LEU A 121 -9.86 -0.89 21.86
C LEU A 121 -11.06 -0.73 22.79
N SER A 122 -10.85 -0.45 24.07
CA SER A 122 -11.97 -0.17 25.01
C SER A 122 -12.72 1.11 24.62
N GLY A 123 -12.00 2.16 24.19
CA GLY A 123 -12.61 3.38 23.67
C GLY A 123 -13.43 3.17 22.40
N LEU A 124 -13.10 2.13 21.61
CA LEU A 124 -13.86 1.70 20.44
C LEU A 124 -15.02 0.74 20.78
N GLY A 125 -15.29 0.48 22.06
CA GLY A 125 -16.38 -0.42 22.48
C GLY A 125 -16.18 -1.89 22.13
N VAL A 126 -14.94 -2.29 21.86
CA VAL A 126 -14.54 -3.67 21.56
C VAL A 126 -14.79 -4.56 22.77
N ASP A 127 -15.33 -5.75 22.54
CA ASP A 127 -15.37 -6.81 23.55
C ASP A 127 -13.97 -7.39 23.76
N VAL A 128 -13.23 -6.77 24.68
CA VAL A 128 -11.86 -7.19 25.02
C VAL A 128 -11.81 -8.58 25.67
N VAL A 129 -12.91 -9.04 26.30
CA VAL A 129 -13.00 -10.38 26.89
C VAL A 129 -13.07 -11.42 25.79
N GLN A 130 -13.90 -11.19 24.77
CA GLN A 130 -13.99 -12.07 23.61
C GLN A 130 -12.67 -12.09 22.81
N LEU A 131 -12.01 -10.94 22.65
CA LEU A 131 -10.70 -10.84 22.02
C LEU A 131 -9.63 -11.67 22.76
N ASN A 132 -9.56 -11.55 24.09
CA ASN A 132 -8.68 -12.35 24.94
C ASN A 132 -9.00 -13.84 24.83
N THR A 133 -10.29 -14.21 24.76
CA THR A 133 -10.73 -15.60 24.60
C THR A 133 -10.21 -16.19 23.28
N TRP A 134 -10.28 -15.44 22.18
CA TRP A 134 -9.73 -15.86 20.89
C TRP A 134 -8.20 -16.02 20.92
N GLN A 135 -7.48 -15.10 21.56
CA GLN A 135 -6.03 -15.21 21.70
C GLN A 135 -5.61 -16.36 22.61
N ALA A 136 -6.33 -16.61 23.70
CA ALA A 136 -6.08 -17.75 24.58
C ALA A 136 -6.30 -19.08 23.85
N ALA A 137 -7.35 -19.19 23.02
CA ALA A 137 -7.58 -20.36 22.19
C ALA A 137 -6.45 -20.59 21.17
N LEU A 138 -5.94 -19.51 20.55
CA LEU A 138 -4.76 -19.57 19.70
C LEU A 138 -3.55 -20.07 20.49
N ALA A 139 -3.20 -19.40 21.60
CA ALA A 139 -2.05 -19.75 22.43
C ALA A 139 -2.10 -21.21 22.92
N ALA A 140 -3.27 -21.70 23.33
CA ALA A 140 -3.47 -23.08 23.78
C ALA A 140 -3.25 -24.13 22.67
N SER A 141 -3.35 -23.75 21.39
CA SER A 141 -3.09 -24.64 20.27
C SER A 141 -1.60 -24.77 19.90
N GLN A 142 -0.73 -23.98 20.54
CA GLN A 142 0.69 -24.00 20.24
C GLN A 142 1.34 -25.33 20.62
N LYS A 143 2.14 -25.87 19.69
CA LYS A 143 2.88 -27.13 19.91
C LYS A 143 4.08 -26.93 20.86
N PRO A 144 4.65 -28.01 21.41
CA PRO A 144 5.81 -27.94 22.27
C PRO A 144 7.05 -27.28 21.62
N ASP A 145 7.21 -27.39 20.31
CA ASP A 145 8.32 -26.79 19.55
C ASP A 145 8.13 -25.28 19.24
N GLY A 146 6.97 -24.71 19.58
CA GLY A 146 6.62 -23.31 19.32
C GLY A 146 5.82 -23.08 18.03
N SER A 147 5.68 -24.10 17.17
CA SER A 147 4.85 -24.02 15.96
C SER A 147 3.36 -24.15 16.24
N PHE A 148 2.53 -23.86 15.24
CA PHE A 148 1.08 -24.00 15.30
C PHE A 148 0.58 -25.08 14.32
N PRO A 149 -0.57 -25.73 14.60
CA PRO A 149 -1.16 -26.72 13.72
C PRO A 149 -1.74 -26.09 12.44
N GLY A 150 -1.49 -26.73 11.30
CA GLY A 150 -2.01 -26.38 9.97
C GLY A 150 -1.32 -27.24 8.89
N ASP A 151 -1.86 -27.28 7.67
CA ASP A 151 -1.28 -28.07 6.57
C ASP A 151 0.09 -27.53 6.13
N ASP A 152 0.31 -26.24 6.30
CA ASP A 152 1.60 -25.58 6.14
C ASP A 152 2.01 -24.96 7.49
N PRO A 153 2.87 -25.64 8.28
CA PRO A 153 3.24 -25.19 9.62
C PRO A 153 3.85 -23.80 9.65
N LEU A 154 4.53 -23.37 8.58
CA LEU A 154 5.13 -22.04 8.50
C LEU A 154 4.05 -20.97 8.32
N ALA A 155 3.08 -21.19 7.43
CA ALA A 155 1.93 -20.30 7.27
C ALA A 155 1.10 -20.20 8.56
N ALA A 156 0.76 -21.35 9.15
CA ALA A 156 -0.02 -21.42 10.39
C ALA A 156 0.67 -20.69 11.54
N THR A 157 1.97 -20.95 11.73
CA THR A 157 2.77 -20.31 12.78
C THR A 157 2.90 -18.81 12.54
N GLY A 158 3.13 -18.38 11.30
CA GLY A 158 3.20 -16.96 10.96
C GLY A 158 1.90 -16.21 11.27
N LEU A 159 0.75 -16.78 10.86
CA LEU A 159 -0.56 -16.19 11.10
C LEU A 159 -0.91 -16.12 12.59
N ALA A 160 -0.72 -17.22 13.33
CA ALA A 160 -0.98 -17.27 14.75
C ALA A 160 -0.09 -16.30 15.53
N THR A 161 1.20 -16.23 15.20
CA THR A 161 2.16 -15.31 15.82
C THR A 161 1.75 -13.86 15.59
N LEU A 162 1.35 -13.49 14.36
CA LEU A 162 0.82 -12.18 14.04
C LEU A 162 -0.40 -11.81 14.89
N ALA A 163 -1.36 -12.73 15.02
CA ALA A 163 -2.57 -12.50 15.80
C ALA A 163 -2.26 -12.33 17.31
N LEU A 164 -1.39 -13.16 17.87
CA LEU A 164 -0.96 -13.04 19.27
C LEU A 164 -0.22 -11.71 19.52
N GLN A 165 0.55 -11.22 18.54
CA GLN A 165 1.28 -9.94 18.61
C GLN A 165 0.39 -8.71 18.43
N ALA A 166 -0.82 -8.85 17.89
CA ALA A 166 -1.69 -7.73 17.60
C ALA A 166 -2.27 -7.07 18.87
N TYR A 167 -2.47 -7.87 19.93
CA TYR A 167 -2.96 -7.40 21.23
C TYR A 167 -2.22 -8.12 22.39
N PRO A 168 -0.99 -7.70 22.73
CA PRO A 168 -0.12 -8.43 23.67
C PRO A 168 -0.36 -8.01 25.12
N GLN A 169 -1.53 -8.34 25.70
CA GLN A 169 -1.87 -7.96 27.08
C GLN A 169 -1.62 -9.08 28.10
N ASP A 170 -1.86 -10.33 27.70
CA ASP A 170 -1.76 -11.47 28.60
C ASP A 170 -0.37 -12.13 28.54
N GLY A 171 0.18 -12.50 29.71
CA GLY A 171 1.52 -13.11 29.80
C GLY A 171 1.65 -14.44 29.05
N SER A 172 0.58 -15.25 28.99
CA SER A 172 0.55 -16.50 28.21
C SER A 172 0.55 -16.23 26.70
N VAL A 173 -0.19 -15.21 26.24
CA VAL A 173 -0.23 -14.77 24.84
C VAL A 173 1.13 -14.25 24.40
N ILE A 174 1.77 -13.40 25.23
CA ILE A 174 3.12 -12.88 25.01
C ILE A 174 4.13 -14.03 24.95
N GLY A 175 4.05 -14.96 25.90
CA GLY A 175 4.91 -16.14 25.96
C GLY A 175 4.78 -17.03 24.73
N ALA A 176 3.55 -17.29 24.27
CA ALA A 176 3.30 -18.07 23.06
C ALA A 176 3.87 -17.41 21.81
N ALA A 177 3.63 -16.11 21.61
CA ALA A 177 4.23 -15.35 20.50
C ALA A 177 5.77 -15.38 20.57
N ALA A 178 6.35 -15.20 21.75
CA ALA A 178 7.80 -15.22 21.96
C ALA A 178 8.41 -16.60 21.66
N LYS A 179 7.71 -17.68 21.97
CA LYS A 179 8.14 -19.04 21.67
C LYS A 179 8.09 -19.36 20.17
N ALA A 180 7.15 -18.77 19.44
CA ALA A 180 6.97 -19.01 18.01
C ALA A 180 8.04 -18.33 17.14
N ARG A 181 8.55 -17.16 17.55
CA ARG A 181 9.53 -16.40 16.76
C ARG A 181 10.86 -17.12 16.52
N PRO A 182 11.51 -17.74 17.52
CA PRO A 182 12.70 -18.56 17.29
C PRO A 182 12.42 -19.70 16.31
N TRP A 183 11.25 -20.35 16.40
CA TRP A 183 10.85 -21.38 15.44
C TRP A 183 10.78 -20.80 14.03
N LEU A 184 10.08 -19.67 13.82
CA LEU A 184 10.01 -18.98 12.53
C LEU A 184 11.39 -18.61 11.98
N GLN A 185 12.30 -18.14 12.84
CA GLN A 185 13.67 -17.80 12.46
C GLN A 185 14.44 -19.02 11.92
N THR A 186 14.26 -20.21 12.50
CA THR A 186 14.90 -21.43 11.99
C THR A 186 14.40 -21.81 10.59
N GLN A 187 13.17 -21.44 10.23
CA GLN A 187 12.60 -21.70 8.91
C GLN A 187 13.05 -20.70 7.84
N MET A 188 13.71 -19.59 8.22
CA MET A 188 14.09 -18.53 7.27
C MET A 188 15.12 -18.99 6.22
N ALA A 189 15.93 -20.00 6.55
CA ALA A 189 16.94 -20.53 5.62
C ALA A 189 16.32 -21.19 4.36
N ASP A 190 15.12 -21.76 4.50
CA ASP A 190 14.42 -22.49 3.42
C ASP A 190 13.21 -21.71 2.86
N LEU A 191 13.12 -20.43 3.21
CA LEU A 191 11.96 -19.60 2.93
C LEU A 191 11.70 -19.40 1.42
N THR A 192 12.73 -19.51 0.59
CA THR A 192 12.60 -19.43 -0.87
C THR A 192 11.84 -20.61 -1.47
N HIS A 193 11.89 -21.78 -0.83
CA HIS A 193 11.19 -23.00 -1.25
C HIS A 193 9.77 -23.11 -0.66
N SER A 194 9.48 -22.30 0.35
CA SER A 194 8.16 -22.23 0.98
C SER A 194 7.08 -21.65 0.04
N THR A 195 5.82 -21.97 0.32
CA THR A 195 4.68 -21.40 -0.41
C THR A 195 4.65 -19.86 -0.27
N PRO A 196 4.11 -19.11 -1.25
CA PRO A 196 4.04 -17.65 -1.16
C PRO A 196 3.31 -17.15 0.09
N LEU A 197 2.24 -17.84 0.51
CA LEU A 197 1.50 -17.55 1.72
C LEU A 197 2.36 -17.75 2.97
N ALA A 198 2.99 -18.91 3.11
CA ALA A 198 3.84 -19.25 4.26
C ALA A 198 5.00 -18.27 4.42
N ARG A 199 5.69 -17.98 3.32
CA ARG A 199 6.76 -16.99 3.30
C ARG A 199 6.29 -15.61 3.74
N THR A 200 5.16 -15.16 3.20
CA THR A 200 4.61 -13.83 3.52
C THR A 200 4.23 -13.73 5.00
N LEU A 201 3.49 -14.71 5.53
CA LEU A 201 3.04 -14.70 6.92
C LEU A 201 4.20 -14.86 7.91
N GLY A 202 5.15 -15.75 7.63
CA GLY A 202 6.35 -15.94 8.46
C GLY A 202 7.20 -14.68 8.53
N MET A 203 7.43 -14.01 7.39
CA MET A 203 8.12 -12.72 7.37
C MET A 203 7.34 -11.63 8.09
N ALA A 204 6.03 -11.53 7.84
CA ALA A 204 5.18 -10.52 8.44
C ALA A 204 5.21 -10.62 9.96
N ALA A 205 5.18 -11.83 10.53
CA ALA A 205 5.31 -12.05 11.97
C ALA A 205 6.63 -11.51 12.55
N LEU A 206 7.76 -11.78 11.87
CA LEU A 206 9.09 -11.34 12.30
C LEU A 206 9.31 -9.83 12.10
N ILE A 207 8.81 -9.27 11.00
CA ILE A 207 8.81 -7.81 10.75
C ILE A 207 7.99 -7.11 11.83
N ASP A 208 6.82 -7.66 12.17
CA ASP A 208 5.92 -7.07 13.17
C ASP A 208 6.52 -7.05 14.59
N ALA A 209 7.35 -8.06 14.89
CA ALA A 209 8.12 -8.15 16.13
C ALA A 209 9.43 -7.36 16.10
N GLU A 210 9.81 -6.79 14.96
CA GLU A 210 11.09 -6.10 14.75
C GLU A 210 12.30 -7.01 15.00
N GLU A 211 12.16 -8.31 14.70
CA GLU A 211 13.19 -9.34 14.90
C GLU A 211 13.82 -9.82 13.58
N ILE A 212 13.58 -9.10 12.48
CA ILE A 212 14.22 -9.36 11.19
C ILE A 212 15.44 -8.45 11.00
N THR A 213 16.56 -9.02 10.55
CA THR A 213 17.75 -8.20 10.23
C THR A 213 17.52 -7.43 8.93
N PRO A 214 18.14 -6.25 8.74
CA PRO A 214 18.06 -5.50 7.48
C PRO A 214 18.53 -6.32 6.26
N GLY A 215 19.56 -7.16 6.43
CA GLY A 215 20.07 -8.04 5.38
C GLY A 215 19.02 -9.06 4.94
N THR A 216 18.41 -9.77 5.90
CA THR A 216 17.32 -10.71 5.63
C THR A 216 16.14 -10.00 4.96
N LEU A 217 15.72 -8.85 5.49
CA LEU A 217 14.61 -8.08 4.92
C LEU A 217 14.85 -7.71 3.46
N ASN A 218 16.06 -7.25 3.13
CA ASN A 218 16.44 -6.89 1.78
C ASN A 218 16.41 -8.11 0.83
N SER A 219 16.98 -9.24 1.25
CA SER A 219 17.02 -10.49 0.50
C SER A 219 15.63 -11.02 0.13
N PHE A 220 14.62 -10.76 0.96
CA PHE A 220 13.26 -11.25 0.73
C PHE A 220 12.27 -10.18 0.26
N SER A 221 12.70 -8.92 0.09
CA SER A 221 11.83 -7.80 -0.27
C SER A 221 11.07 -7.98 -1.59
N MET A 222 11.64 -8.72 -2.56
CA MET A 222 10.98 -9.01 -3.84
C MET A 222 9.79 -9.97 -3.68
N TYR A 223 9.91 -10.91 -2.75
CA TYR A 223 8.88 -11.92 -2.51
C TYR A 223 7.67 -11.40 -1.74
N LEU A 224 7.78 -10.22 -1.14
CA LEU A 224 6.66 -9.52 -0.50
C LEU A 224 5.85 -8.69 -1.49
N ARG A 225 6.14 -8.78 -2.80
CA ARG A 225 5.54 -7.96 -3.86
C ARG A 225 5.17 -8.73 -5.11
N ASP A 226 5.25 -10.05 -5.09
CA ASP A 226 5.06 -10.89 -6.27
C ASP A 226 3.58 -11.09 -6.66
N GLY A 227 2.63 -10.67 -5.81
CA GLY A 227 1.18 -10.80 -6.04
C GLY A 227 0.60 -12.18 -5.76
N LYS A 228 1.42 -13.17 -5.38
CA LYS A 228 0.96 -14.56 -5.20
C LYS A 228 0.21 -14.80 -3.89
N ALA A 229 0.47 -13.98 -2.88
CA ALA A 229 -0.27 -13.94 -1.60
C ALA A 229 -0.70 -12.49 -1.32
N ALA A 230 -1.32 -11.84 -2.31
CA ALA A 230 -1.38 -10.39 -2.41
C ALA A 230 -2.01 -9.70 -1.18
N ALA A 231 -3.08 -10.27 -0.61
CA ALA A 231 -3.74 -9.70 0.57
C ALA A 231 -2.77 -9.62 1.76
N TRP A 232 -2.09 -10.73 2.06
CA TRP A 232 -1.10 -10.82 3.14
C TRP A 232 0.16 -9.99 2.86
N GLN A 233 0.56 -9.89 1.60
CA GLN A 233 1.65 -9.00 1.19
C GLN A 233 1.28 -7.54 1.45
N ALA A 234 0.06 -7.13 1.11
CA ALA A 234 -0.45 -5.79 1.38
C ALA A 234 -0.48 -5.48 2.89
N PHE A 235 -0.88 -6.45 3.74
CA PHE A 235 -0.85 -6.27 5.20
C PHE A 235 0.55 -6.23 5.81
N THR A 236 1.56 -6.69 5.08
CA THR A 236 2.95 -6.63 5.52
C THR A 236 3.57 -5.25 5.28
N ILE A 237 3.15 -4.52 4.24
CA ILE A 237 3.74 -3.22 3.86
C ILE A 237 3.72 -2.17 4.97
N PRO A 238 2.61 -1.94 5.71
CA PRO A 238 2.60 -0.95 6.78
C PRO A 238 3.59 -1.25 7.90
N LEU A 239 4.02 -2.51 8.01
CA LEU A 239 4.93 -2.99 9.04
C LEU A 239 6.39 -2.59 8.77
N PHE A 240 6.71 -2.12 7.57
CA PHE A 240 8.00 -1.54 7.27
C PHE A 240 8.11 -0.11 7.81
N ASN A 241 9.34 0.29 8.14
CA ASN A 241 9.65 1.71 8.31
C ASN A 241 9.28 2.47 7.03
N ALA A 242 8.81 3.71 7.16
CA ALA A 242 8.33 4.50 6.04
C ALA A 242 9.33 4.57 4.87
N LYS A 243 10.62 4.73 5.16
CA LYS A 243 11.72 4.78 4.17
C LYS A 243 11.98 3.46 3.44
N ASP A 244 11.64 2.32 4.07
CA ASP A 244 11.90 0.97 3.55
C ASP A 244 10.65 0.40 2.85
N ARG A 245 9.53 1.13 2.87
CA ARG A 245 8.29 0.69 2.23
C ARG A 245 8.47 0.64 0.71
N PRO A 246 8.04 -0.45 0.07
CA PRO A 246 8.06 -0.51 -1.37
C PRO A 246 7.08 0.49 -2.01
N THR A 247 7.54 1.17 -3.05
CA THR A 247 6.73 2.11 -3.83
C THR A 247 6.07 1.47 -5.05
N ASP A 248 6.70 0.45 -5.63
CA ASP A 248 6.12 -0.35 -6.71
C ASP A 248 5.22 -1.46 -6.15
N LEU A 249 3.91 -1.22 -6.23
CA LEU A 249 2.85 -2.12 -5.78
C LEU A 249 1.98 -2.61 -6.94
N ILE A 250 2.45 -2.53 -8.18
CA ILE A 250 1.62 -2.80 -9.38
C ILE A 250 1.08 -4.23 -9.38
N LEU A 251 1.92 -5.23 -9.05
CA LEU A 251 1.51 -6.63 -9.02
C LEU A 251 0.46 -6.91 -7.93
N LEU A 252 0.59 -6.27 -6.77
CA LEU A 252 -0.40 -6.38 -5.69
C LEU A 252 -1.73 -5.74 -6.10
N ARG A 253 -1.69 -4.53 -6.65
CA ARG A 253 -2.86 -3.81 -7.17
C ARG A 253 -3.60 -4.59 -8.26
N LYS A 254 -2.86 -5.28 -9.13
CA LYS A 254 -3.46 -6.13 -10.17
C LYS A 254 -4.14 -7.38 -9.61
N SER A 255 -3.63 -7.90 -8.49
CA SER A 255 -4.10 -9.14 -7.88
C SER A 255 -5.26 -8.94 -6.91
N LEU A 256 -5.42 -7.73 -6.36
CA LEU A 256 -6.49 -7.37 -5.43
C LEU A 256 -7.45 -6.38 -6.07
N ALA A 257 -8.65 -6.85 -6.41
CA ALA A 257 -9.70 -6.03 -7.01
C ALA A 257 -10.66 -5.46 -5.95
N GLY A 258 -11.31 -4.35 -6.29
CA GLY A 258 -12.38 -3.75 -5.50
C GLY A 258 -11.96 -2.55 -4.66
N ASP A 259 -12.97 -1.76 -4.28
CA ASP A 259 -12.83 -0.45 -3.66
C ASP A 259 -12.03 -0.48 -2.36
N VAL A 260 -12.26 -1.48 -1.50
CA VAL A 260 -11.54 -1.62 -0.23
C VAL A 260 -10.04 -1.71 -0.45
N TRP A 261 -9.59 -2.51 -1.41
CA TRP A 261 -8.17 -2.69 -1.68
C TRP A 261 -7.53 -1.49 -2.36
N ALA A 262 -8.23 -0.85 -3.29
CA ALA A 262 -7.77 0.40 -3.88
C ALA A 262 -7.53 1.47 -2.80
N ASN A 263 -8.43 1.57 -1.82
CA ASN A 263 -8.27 2.45 -0.66
C ASN A 263 -7.09 2.08 0.24
N VAL A 264 -6.87 0.79 0.51
CA VAL A 264 -5.67 0.32 1.23
C VAL A 264 -4.41 0.79 0.52
N PHE A 265 -4.34 0.64 -0.81
CA PHE A 265 -3.16 1.06 -1.56
C PHE A 265 -2.99 2.57 -1.66
N ASP A 266 -4.06 3.35 -1.66
CA ASP A 266 -3.97 4.80 -1.60
C ASP A 266 -3.44 5.24 -0.22
N ALA A 267 -3.94 4.65 0.87
CA ALA A 267 -3.42 4.89 2.22
C ALA A 267 -1.93 4.50 2.35
N LEU A 268 -1.53 3.35 1.82
CA LEU A 268 -0.13 2.89 1.81
C LEU A 268 0.82 3.84 1.07
N LEU A 269 0.34 4.49 0.00
CA LEU A 269 1.11 5.46 -0.78
C LEU A 269 0.97 6.89 -0.26
N GLY A 270 0.29 7.11 0.88
CA GLY A 270 0.05 8.44 1.44
C GLY A 270 -0.81 9.33 0.54
N ARG A 271 -1.63 8.75 -0.32
CA ARG A 271 -2.55 9.46 -1.22
C ARG A 271 -3.90 9.65 -0.53
N ALA A 272 -4.56 10.76 -0.86
CA ALA A 272 -5.96 10.91 -0.50
C ALA A 272 -6.78 9.81 -1.21
N PRO A 273 -7.76 9.19 -0.51
CA PRO A 273 -8.59 8.17 -1.11
C PRO A 273 -9.37 8.79 -2.27
N THR A 274 -9.37 8.09 -3.41
CA THR A 274 -10.08 8.53 -4.62
C THR A 274 -11.51 8.00 -4.70
N ILE A 275 -11.92 7.18 -3.74
CA ILE A 275 -13.17 6.41 -3.75
C ILE A 275 -14.24 7.06 -2.86
N ASP A 276 -15.50 6.78 -3.18
CA ASP A 276 -16.68 7.19 -2.43
C ASP A 276 -16.56 6.87 -0.92
N PRO A 277 -16.65 7.88 -0.03
CA PRO A 277 -16.67 7.68 1.42
C PRO A 277 -17.72 6.69 1.91
N LYS A 278 -18.81 6.45 1.16
CA LYS A 278 -19.85 5.48 1.51
C LYS A 278 -19.33 4.05 1.65
N SER A 279 -18.21 3.72 1.01
CA SER A 279 -17.55 2.42 1.16
C SER A 279 -17.03 2.15 2.58
N TYR A 280 -16.99 3.17 3.45
CA TYR A 280 -16.63 3.07 4.87
C TYR A 280 -17.82 3.11 5.84
N PHE A 281 -19.05 3.11 5.34
CA PHE A 281 -20.22 3.05 6.20
C PHE A 281 -20.55 1.62 6.61
N THR A 282 -21.25 1.47 7.73
CA THR A 282 -21.59 0.18 8.32
C THR A 282 -22.32 -0.76 7.34
N ASP A 283 -23.12 -0.23 6.41
CA ASP A 283 -23.81 -1.04 5.40
C ASP A 283 -22.87 -1.68 4.37
N ALA A 284 -21.82 -0.96 3.96
CA ALA A 284 -20.77 -1.53 3.11
C ALA A 284 -19.98 -2.62 3.88
N ALA A 285 -19.71 -2.38 5.16
CA ALA A 285 -19.01 -3.34 6.01
C ALA A 285 -19.80 -4.65 6.21
N LYS A 286 -21.13 -4.59 6.35
CA LYS A 286 -22.00 -5.78 6.45
C LYS A 286 -21.90 -6.69 5.23
N ALA A 287 -21.63 -6.15 4.04
CA ALA A 287 -21.50 -6.91 2.81
C ALA A 287 -20.16 -7.69 2.70
N LEU A 288 -19.20 -7.43 3.60
CA LEU A 288 -17.87 -8.04 3.56
C LEU A 288 -17.89 -9.48 4.08
N LYS A 289 -17.61 -10.41 3.19
CA LYS A 289 -17.78 -11.86 3.41
C LYS A 289 -16.58 -12.53 4.08
N THR A 290 -15.34 -12.11 3.76
CA THR A 290 -14.14 -12.78 4.27
C THR A 290 -13.38 -11.95 5.30
N GLY A 291 -12.65 -12.63 6.18
CA GLY A 291 -11.81 -12.02 7.20
C GLY A 291 -10.75 -11.07 6.62
N GLU A 292 -10.11 -11.44 5.51
CA GLU A 292 -9.08 -10.61 4.87
C GLU A 292 -9.67 -9.30 4.36
N VAL A 293 -10.86 -9.33 3.75
CA VAL A 293 -11.50 -8.10 3.26
C VAL A 293 -11.98 -7.24 4.43
N ARG A 294 -12.45 -7.84 5.54
CA ARG A 294 -12.76 -7.10 6.77
C ARG A 294 -11.52 -6.47 7.40
N LEU A 295 -10.39 -7.16 7.41
CA LEU A 295 -9.11 -6.64 7.86
C LEU A 295 -8.66 -5.45 7.00
N ALA A 296 -8.74 -5.59 5.68
CA ALA A 296 -8.44 -4.51 4.72
C ALA A 296 -9.34 -3.29 4.94
N TRP A 297 -10.63 -3.51 5.11
CA TRP A 297 -11.60 -2.44 5.39
C TRP A 297 -11.30 -1.74 6.71
N THR A 298 -11.00 -2.50 7.77
CA THR A 298 -10.69 -1.93 9.08
C THR A 298 -9.41 -1.10 9.03
N PHE A 299 -8.39 -1.62 8.35
CA PHE A 299 -7.15 -0.90 8.11
C PHE A 299 -7.40 0.41 7.35
N ALA A 300 -8.07 0.37 6.19
CA ALA A 300 -8.35 1.56 5.40
C ALA A 300 -9.20 2.58 6.18
N SER A 301 -10.25 2.13 6.86
CA SER A 301 -11.14 2.99 7.66
C SER A 301 -10.40 3.67 8.79
N TRP A 302 -9.51 2.96 9.48
CA TRP A 302 -8.69 3.51 10.56
C TRP A 302 -7.68 4.54 10.03
N GLN A 303 -7.02 4.24 8.92
CA GLN A 303 -5.99 5.11 8.35
C GLN A 303 -6.57 6.40 7.74
N LEU A 304 -7.76 6.30 7.16
CA LEU A 304 -8.38 7.40 6.42
C LEU A 304 -9.38 8.20 7.26
N ALA A 305 -9.87 7.63 8.37
CA ALA A 305 -10.81 8.25 9.30
C ALA A 305 -12.06 8.86 8.62
N ALA A 306 -12.50 8.27 7.50
CA ALA A 306 -13.61 8.80 6.71
C ALA A 306 -14.97 8.67 7.42
N ALA A 307 -15.14 7.65 8.26
CA ALA A 307 -16.37 7.36 9.00
C ALA A 307 -16.06 6.75 10.39
N PRO A 308 -15.56 7.55 11.35
CA PRO A 308 -15.04 7.03 12.63
C PRO A 308 -16.13 6.39 13.51
N LYS A 309 -17.37 6.88 13.43
CA LYS A 309 -18.51 6.29 14.15
C LYS A 309 -18.85 4.90 13.59
N ASP A 310 -19.00 4.78 12.27
CA ASP A 310 -19.26 3.51 11.60
C ASP A 310 -18.14 2.49 11.85
N LEU A 311 -16.88 2.93 11.85
CA LEU A 311 -15.74 2.09 12.22
C LEU A 311 -15.90 1.52 13.63
N THR A 312 -16.19 2.39 14.60
CA THR A 312 -16.37 2.03 16.01
C THR A 312 -17.51 1.02 16.18
N GLU A 313 -18.69 1.33 15.64
CA GLU A 313 -19.87 0.46 15.70
C GLU A 313 -19.62 -0.90 15.03
N THR A 314 -18.93 -0.90 13.88
CA THR A 314 -18.63 -2.11 13.11
C THR A 314 -17.64 -3.02 13.83
N ILE A 315 -16.52 -2.48 14.33
CA ILE A 315 -15.53 -3.29 15.07
C ILE A 315 -16.14 -3.81 16.36
N ALA A 316 -16.88 -2.98 17.11
CA ALA A 316 -17.58 -3.42 18.32
C ALA A 316 -18.54 -4.57 18.02
N ALA A 317 -19.35 -4.47 16.95
CA ALA A 317 -20.24 -5.54 16.52
C ALA A 317 -19.46 -6.82 16.14
N TRP A 318 -18.42 -6.70 15.31
CA TRP A 318 -17.62 -7.86 14.89
C TRP A 318 -16.90 -8.56 16.05
N SER A 319 -16.49 -7.81 17.08
CA SER A 319 -15.86 -8.39 18.28
C SER A 319 -16.80 -9.30 19.08
N ARG A 320 -18.12 -9.18 18.89
CA ARG A 320 -19.15 -9.97 19.59
C ARG A 320 -19.77 -11.08 18.72
N THR A 321 -19.33 -11.19 17.47
CA THR A 321 -19.83 -12.19 16.53
C THR A 321 -18.78 -13.24 16.25
N ALA A 322 -19.20 -14.41 15.76
CA ALA A 322 -18.26 -15.43 15.30
C ALA A 322 -17.30 -14.86 14.22
N PRO A 323 -16.02 -15.29 14.21
CA PRO A 323 -15.08 -14.92 13.16
C PRO A 323 -15.64 -15.15 11.76
N ALA A 324 -15.42 -14.18 10.86
CA ALA A 324 -15.75 -14.34 9.46
C ALA A 324 -14.90 -15.47 8.83
N PRO A 325 -15.41 -16.20 7.83
CA PRO A 325 -14.60 -17.17 7.10
C PRO A 325 -13.41 -16.46 6.44
N VAL A 326 -12.30 -17.17 6.30
CA VAL A 326 -11.10 -16.70 5.57
C VAL A 326 -11.10 -17.24 4.15
N ASP A 327 -10.18 -16.76 3.32
CA ASP A 327 -9.99 -17.31 1.99
C ASP A 327 -9.63 -18.82 2.05
N ALA A 328 -9.91 -19.54 0.96
CA ALA A 328 -9.75 -21.00 0.94
C ALA A 328 -8.28 -21.46 1.09
N ASP A 329 -7.31 -20.71 0.58
CA ASP A 329 -5.89 -21.04 0.68
C ASP A 329 -5.39 -20.78 2.11
N THR A 330 -5.78 -19.65 2.70
CA THR A 330 -5.53 -19.31 4.11
C THR A 330 -6.14 -20.36 5.04
N MET A 331 -7.39 -20.77 4.82
CA MET A 331 -8.02 -21.85 5.58
C MET A 331 -7.27 -23.17 5.46
N ALA A 332 -6.96 -23.59 4.22
CA ALA A 332 -6.28 -24.85 3.96
C ALA A 332 -4.90 -24.88 4.63
N LYS A 333 -4.09 -23.83 4.43
CA LYS A 333 -2.70 -23.78 4.90
C LYS A 333 -2.58 -23.53 6.40
N CYS A 334 -3.42 -22.67 6.96
CA CYS A 334 -3.30 -22.24 8.36
C CYS A 334 -4.23 -23.03 9.32
N GLY A 335 -5.13 -23.85 8.79
CA GLY A 335 -5.98 -24.72 9.59
C GLY A 335 -7.18 -24.04 10.26
N PRO A 336 -7.88 -24.74 11.18
CA PRO A 336 -9.21 -24.34 11.68
C PRO A 336 -9.22 -23.05 12.50
N LEU A 337 -8.07 -22.63 13.03
CA LEU A 337 -7.94 -21.39 13.81
C LEU A 337 -7.60 -20.16 12.95
N ALA A 338 -7.47 -20.32 11.63
CA ALA A 338 -7.16 -19.21 10.72
C ALA A 338 -8.18 -18.07 10.83
N ALA A 339 -9.48 -18.39 10.80
CA ALA A 339 -10.55 -17.39 10.94
C ALA A 339 -10.43 -16.61 12.26
N THR A 340 -10.17 -17.31 13.37
CA THR A 340 -9.95 -16.69 14.69
C THR A 340 -8.74 -15.75 14.67
N ALA A 341 -7.62 -16.16 14.09
CA ALA A 341 -6.43 -15.32 13.97
C ALA A 341 -6.69 -14.06 13.13
N VAL A 342 -7.40 -14.19 11.99
CA VAL A 342 -7.76 -13.03 11.16
C VAL A 342 -8.75 -12.11 11.87
N ALA A 343 -9.69 -12.65 12.66
CA ALA A 343 -10.58 -11.84 13.48
C ALA A 343 -9.82 -11.02 14.53
N VAL A 344 -8.86 -11.63 15.24
CA VAL A 344 -7.99 -10.92 16.18
C VAL A 344 -7.23 -9.78 15.47
N LEU A 345 -6.64 -10.06 14.30
CA LEU A 345 -5.95 -9.05 13.50
C LEU A 345 -6.88 -7.92 13.04
N THR A 346 -8.11 -8.25 12.67
CA THR A 346 -9.13 -7.30 12.22
C THR A 346 -9.50 -6.35 13.37
N ILE A 347 -9.90 -6.91 14.51
CA ILE A 347 -10.36 -6.13 15.66
C ILE A 347 -9.23 -5.30 16.27
N ALA A 348 -8.01 -5.85 16.34
CA ALA A 348 -6.86 -5.15 16.90
C ALA A 348 -6.17 -4.19 15.91
N SER A 349 -6.63 -4.10 14.65
CA SER A 349 -5.99 -3.29 13.60
C SER A 349 -5.72 -1.82 14.00
N PRO A 350 -6.66 -1.11 14.70
CA PRO A 350 -6.41 0.26 15.18
C PRO A 350 -5.22 0.39 16.14
N ALA A 351 -5.02 -0.62 16.99
CA ALA A 351 -3.87 -0.70 17.89
C ALA A 351 -2.63 -1.32 17.21
N ARG A 352 -2.78 -1.95 16.04
CA ARG A 352 -1.66 -2.65 15.40
C ARG A 352 -0.77 -1.68 14.63
N ILE A 353 -1.37 -0.71 13.96
CA ILE A 353 -0.70 0.24 13.07
C ILE A 353 -1.10 1.65 13.52
N PRO A 354 -0.20 2.42 14.16
CA PRO A 354 -0.51 3.80 14.50
C PRO A 354 -0.89 4.53 13.21
N PRO A 355 -1.86 5.46 13.26
CA PRO A 355 -2.30 6.19 12.09
C PRO A 355 -1.10 6.76 11.32
N LEU A 356 -1.05 6.54 10.01
CA LEU A 356 0.07 6.92 9.14
C LEU A 356 0.30 8.43 9.14
N TRP A 357 -0.73 9.22 9.47
CA TRP A 357 -0.64 10.67 9.67
C TRP A 357 -0.03 11.09 11.01
N LEU A 358 0.13 10.16 11.96
CA LEU A 358 0.88 10.35 13.22
C LEU A 358 2.33 9.85 13.12
N GLN A 359 2.70 9.11 12.06
CA GLN A 359 4.09 8.71 11.86
C GLN A 359 4.90 9.88 11.28
N PRO A 360 6.09 10.21 11.83
CA PRO A 360 6.96 11.21 11.23
C PRO A 360 7.32 10.79 9.79
N ARG A 361 7.11 11.70 8.84
CA ARG A 361 7.40 11.50 7.41
C ARG A 361 8.89 11.57 7.11
#